data_AF-R5P6E5-F1
#
_entry.id   AF-R5P6E5-F1
#
_cell.length_a   1.000
_cell.length_b   1.000
_cell.length_c   1.000
_cell.angle_alpha   90.00
_cell.angle_beta   90.00
_cell.angle_gamma   90.00
#
_symmetry.space_group_name_H-M   'P 1'
#
loop_
_entity.id
_entity.type
_entity.pdbx_description
1 polymer ?
#
loop_
_entity_poly.entity_id
_entity_poly.type
_entity_poly.pdbx_seq_one_letter_code
_entity_poly.pdbx_strand_id
1 'polypeptide(L)' 'MDVKVTDRGPYGRGRVIDLSYAAAKAIGMLAQGVAMVEVKPVTEKIVPYRMEEDDMPEFEFEFVKPDEYKVAEREEMK' A
#
# COMPACT_ATOMS: atom_id res chain seq x y z
N MET A 1 15.33 12.78 0.32
CA MET A 1 16.20 11.81 -0.36
C MET A 1 15.40 10.55 -0.43
N ASP A 2 15.17 10.05 -1.64
CA ASP A 2 14.22 8.99 -1.85
C ASP A 2 14.99 7.69 -2.10
N VAL A 3 14.48 6.61 -1.50
CA VAL A 3 15.07 5.28 -1.60
C VAL A 3 13.98 4.28 -1.95
N LYS A 4 14.34 3.27 -2.73
CA LYS A 4 13.44 2.18 -3.08
C LYS A 4 13.55 1.06 -2.04
N VAL A 5 12.42 0.55 -1.57
CA VAL A 5 12.38 -0.65 -0.73
C VAL A 5 12.75 -1.87 -1.58
N THR A 6 13.84 -2.55 -1.23
CA THR A 6 14.34 -3.71 -1.98
C THR A 6 14.35 -5.01 -1.18
N ASP A 7 14.23 -4.95 0.14
CA ASP A 7 14.30 -6.13 1.01
C ASP A 7 13.37 -5.98 2.23
N ARG A 8 13.16 -7.10 2.92
CA ARG A 8 12.44 -7.21 4.20
C ARG A 8 13.40 -7.05 5.37
N GLY A 9 12.82 -6.82 6.54
CA GLY A 9 13.54 -6.58 7.78
C GLY A 9 13.05 -5.29 8.42
N PRO A 10 13.75 -4.78 9.46
CA PRO A 10 14.96 -5.34 10.07
C PRO A 10 14.67 -6.48 11.07
N TYR A 11 15.59 -7.46 11.17
CA TYR A 11 15.42 -8.65 12.04
C TYR A 11 15.85 -8.43 13.50
N GLY A 12 16.50 -7.30 13.79
CA GLY A 12 16.91 -6.92 15.15
C GLY A 12 15.94 -5.92 15.77
N ARG A 13 15.64 -6.09 17.07
CA ARG A 13 14.82 -5.14 17.82
C ARG A 13 15.47 -3.75 17.85
N GLY A 14 14.67 -2.70 17.82
CA GLY A 14 15.12 -1.30 17.91
C GLY A 14 15.63 -0.67 16.61
N ARG A 15 15.50 -1.36 15.47
CA ARG A 15 15.78 -0.79 14.14
C ARG A 15 14.48 -0.70 13.34
N VAL A 16 14.38 0.33 12.52
CA VAL A 16 13.21 0.61 11.67
C VAL A 16 13.50 0.37 10.19
N ILE A 17 14.72 0.64 9.73
CA ILE A 17 15.13 0.47 8.33
C ILE A 17 16.64 0.20 8.27
N ASP A 18 17.07 -0.61 7.30
CA ASP A 18 18.47 -0.77 6.94
C ASP A 18 18.70 -0.06 5.59
N LEU A 19 19.71 0.82 5.54
CA LEU A 19 20.05 1.59 4.34
C LEU A 19 21.19 0.91 3.58
N SER A 20 21.16 1.02 2.24
CA SER A 20 22.30 0.64 1.41
C SER A 20 23.51 1.54 1.72
N TYR A 21 24.72 1.06 1.43
CA TYR A 21 25.95 1.84 1.65
C TYR A 21 25.90 3.23 1.00
N ALA A 22 25.39 3.31 -0.25
CA ALA A 22 25.27 4.57 -0.97
C ALA A 22 24.30 5.55 -0.27
N ALA A 23 23.17 5.05 0.23
CA ALA A 23 22.20 5.87 0.95
C ALA A 23 22.74 6.35 2.31
N ALA A 24 23.37 5.45 3.06
CA ALA A 24 24.02 5.78 4.32
C ALA A 24 25.16 6.81 4.15
N LYS A 25 25.92 6.71 3.05
CA LYS A 25 26.94 7.70 2.67
C LYS A 25 26.33 9.07 2.38
N ALA A 26 25.22 9.11 1.64
CA ALA A 26 24.56 10.35 1.25
C ALA A 26 24.02 11.14 2.45
N ILE A 27 23.51 10.44 3.48
CA ILE A 27 23.07 11.07 4.73
C ILE A 27 24.19 11.22 5.78
N GLY A 28 25.42 10.82 5.45
CA GLY A 28 26.60 11.04 6.29
C GLY A 28 26.70 10.16 7.55
N MET A 29 25.92 9.08 7.65
CA MET A 29 25.87 8.27 8.89
C MET A 29 26.94 7.16 8.96
N LEU A 30 27.79 6.99 7.94
CA LEU A 30 28.70 5.85 7.84
C LEU A 30 29.62 5.70 9.06
N ALA A 31 30.15 6.81 9.60
CA ALA A 31 31.05 6.78 10.74
C ALA A 31 30.34 6.42 12.06
N GLN A 32 29.03 6.70 12.15
CA GLN A 32 28.21 6.44 13.35
C GLN A 32 27.69 5.01 13.38
N GLY A 33 27.53 4.38 12.21
CA GLY A 33 26.96 3.04 12.05
C GLY A 33 25.44 2.99 12.19
N VAL A 34 24.87 3.69 13.19
CA VAL A 34 23.42 3.87 13.40
C VAL A 34 23.07 5.33 13.63
N ALA A 35 21.88 5.73 13.16
CA ALA A 35 21.38 7.10 13.28
C ALA A 35 19.86 7.11 13.45
N MET A 36 19.35 8.14 14.11
CA MET A 36 17.92 8.42 14.19
C MET A 36 17.44 8.96 12.84
N VAL A 37 16.32 8.44 12.36
CA VAL A 37 15.75 8.81 11.05
C VAL A 37 14.25 9.01 11.15
N GLU A 38 13.72 9.89 10.30
CA GLU A 38 12.30 10.03 10.03
C GLU A 38 12.03 9.47 8.63
N VAL A 39 11.05 8.58 8.50
CA VAL A 39 10.72 7.91 7.23
C VAL A 39 9.31 8.31 6.82
N LYS A 40 9.14 8.70 5.55
CA LYS A 40 7.83 8.98 4.95
C LYS A 40 7.71 8.23 3.63
N PRO A 41 6.56 7.58 3.35
CA PRO A 41 6.34 6.97 2.05
C PRO A 41 6.30 8.06 0.97
N VAL A 42 7.13 7.89 -0.06
CA VAL A 42 7.09 8.74 -1.25
C VAL A 42 5.92 8.24 -2.09
N THR A 43 4.81 8.96 -2.05
CA THR A 43 3.61 8.62 -2.81
C THR A 43 3.58 9.42 -4.10
N GLU A 44 3.94 8.80 -5.22
CA GLU A 44 3.45 9.25 -6.53
C GLU A 44 2.08 8.58 -6.73
N LYS A 45 0.98 9.28 -6.39
CA LYS A 45 -0.38 8.76 -6.52
C LYS A 45 -0.66 8.47 -8.00
N ILE A 46 -0.56 7.21 -8.40
CA ILE A 46 -1.35 6.60 -9.49
C ILE A 46 -1.96 5.30 -8.94
N VAL A 47 -2.76 5.42 -7.88
CA VAL A 47 -3.66 4.35 -7.45
C VAL A 47 -5.03 4.70 -8.00
N PRO A 48 -5.56 4.01 -9.02
CA PRO A 48 -6.82 4.40 -9.63
C PRO A 48 -8.02 4.28 -8.67
N TYR A 49 -7.88 3.56 -7.54
CA TYR A 49 -9.02 3.22 -6.68
C TYR A 49 -8.74 3.12 -5.16
N ARG A 50 -7.63 3.69 -4.63
CA ARG A 50 -7.54 3.83 -3.16
C ARG A 50 -8.29 5.10 -2.74
N MET A 51 -9.57 4.94 -2.47
CA MET A 51 -10.44 6.00 -1.93
C MET A 51 -10.03 6.31 -0.48
N GLU A 52 -9.76 7.58 -0.20
CA GLU A 52 -9.79 8.10 1.19
C GLU A 52 -11.26 8.20 1.63
N GLU A 53 -11.57 8.26 2.94
CA GLU A 53 -12.97 8.30 3.44
C GLU A 53 -13.79 9.46 2.83
N ASP A 54 -13.13 10.55 2.46
CA ASP A 54 -13.74 11.73 1.83
C ASP A 54 -14.05 11.54 0.32
N ASP A 55 -13.47 10.51 -0.33
CA ASP A 55 -13.59 10.20 -1.77
C ASP A 55 -14.49 8.97 -2.01
N MET A 56 -15.39 8.64 -1.09
CA MET A 56 -16.37 7.56 -1.32
C MET A 56 -17.47 8.09 -2.25
N PRO A 57 -17.60 7.58 -3.49
CA PRO A 57 -18.74 7.94 -4.33
C PRO A 57 -20.00 7.35 -3.72
N GLU A 58 -21.10 8.11 -3.75
CA GLU A 58 -22.42 7.62 -3.38
C GLU A 58 -22.84 6.56 -4.40
N PHE A 59 -22.56 5.30 -4.10
CA PHE A 59 -23.06 4.18 -4.89
C PHE A 59 -24.55 3.99 -4.57
N GLU A 60 -25.43 4.31 -5.51
CA GLU A 60 -26.78 3.77 -5.52
C GLU A 60 -26.70 2.29 -5.91
N PHE A 61 -26.53 1.43 -4.92
CA PHE A 61 -26.77 0.01 -5.11
C PHE A 61 -28.27 -0.18 -5.32
N GLU A 62 -28.70 -0.41 -6.57
CA GLU A 62 -29.99 -1.04 -6.81
C GLU A 62 -29.93 -2.45 -6.21
N PHE A 63 -30.48 -2.60 -5.01
CA PHE A 63 -30.70 -3.90 -4.40
C PHE A 63 -31.67 -4.68 -5.29
N VAL A 64 -31.13 -5.52 -6.18
CA VAL A 64 -31.91 -6.53 -6.87
C VAL A 64 -32.41 -7.50 -5.81
N LYS A 65 -33.73 -7.72 -5.76
CA LYS A 65 -34.33 -8.60 -4.75
C LYS A 65 -33.77 -10.02 -4.93
N PRO A 66 -33.43 -10.73 -3.84
CA PRO A 66 -32.85 -12.08 -3.91
C PRO A 66 -33.67 -13.09 -4.74
N ASP A 67 -34.96 -12.84 -4.88
CA ASP A 67 -35.92 -13.73 -5.54
C ASP A 67 -35.77 -13.77 -7.08
N GLU A 68 -35.10 -12.79 -7.68
CA GLU A 68 -34.83 -12.76 -9.13
C GLU A 68 -33.69 -13.70 -9.57
N TYR A 69 -32.79 -14.09 -8.66
CA TYR A 69 -31.65 -14.94 -8.99
C TYR A 69 -32.03 -16.37 -9.39
N LYS A 70 -33.20 -16.87 -8.99
CA LYS A 70 -33.61 -18.26 -9.30
C LYS A 70 -34.27 -18.45 -10.66
N VAL A 71 -34.59 -17.36 -11.37
CA VAL A 71 -35.27 -17.44 -12.67
C VAL A 71 -34.25 -17.57 -13.80
N ALA A 72 -33.09 -16.90 -13.69
CA ALA A 72 -32.07 -16.88 -14.73
C ALA A 72 -31.40 -18.25 -15.00
N GLU A 73 -31.15 -19.06 -13.97
CA GLU A 73 -30.50 -20.37 -14.15
C GLU A 73 -31.40 -21.42 -14.83
N ARG A 74 -32.73 -21.19 -14.90
CA ARG A 74 -33.68 -22.16 -15.47
C ARG A 74 -33.89 -22.00 -16.98
N GLU A 75 -33.44 -20.89 -17.57
CA GLU A 75 -33.58 -20.65 -19.01
C GLU A 75 -32.33 -21.03 -19.83
N GLU A 76 -31.15 -21.16 -19.20
CA GLU A 76 -29.92 -21.55 -19.91
C GLU A 76 -29.71 -23.07 -20.05
N MET A 77 -30.59 -23.89 -19.48
CA MET A 77 -30.51 -25.36 -19.53
C MET A 77 -31.55 -26.00 -20.46
N LYS A 78 -31.77 -25.41 -21.64
CA LYS A 78 -32.62 -25.99 -22.68
C LYS A 78 -31.95 -26.00 -24.04
#